data_AF-A0A1Q5XPF4-F1
#
_entry.id   AF-A0A1Q5XPF4-F1
#
_cell.length_a   1.000
_cell.length_b   1.000
_cell.length_c   1.000
_cell.angle_alpha   90.00
_cell.angle_beta   90.00
_cell.angle_gamma   90.00
#
_symmetry.space_group_name_H-M   'P 1'
#
loop_
_entity.id
_entity.type
_entity.pdbx_description
1 polymer ?
#
loop_
_entity_poly.entity_id
_entity_poly.type
_entity_poly.pdbx_seq_one_letter_code
_entity_poly.pdbx_strand_id
1 'polypeptide(L)'
;MPEYSHIQTYLKCNRHNFKELINHFAKVLSSLYLDSRYFTSELKWEVSDNGFMYLGGGAESQIFVHNDFELHIRPYVMGLTPEVIKELEESWLEVSLLFWTEEIELDWKTGQLKDEFKTLLWAMLTRFSEEFKESGVYFTNEVTDGTPWEALVCYTKEDLWTFDAAIIPDHLIDMYNDGPEEMFMHKNKRTMLVARKSVWCEKPWLSND
;
A
#
# COMPACT_ATOMS: atom_id res chain seq x y z
N MET A 1 -13.06 -16.58 1.61
CA MET A 1 -11.93 -15.84 1.03
C MET A 1 -11.11 -15.36 2.22
N PRO A 2 -9.78 -15.51 2.23
CA PRO A 2 -8.99 -14.95 3.33
C PRO A 2 -9.17 -13.42 3.35
N GLU A 3 -9.20 -12.85 4.54
CA GLU A 3 -9.12 -11.40 4.72
C GLU A 3 -7.70 -10.93 4.42
N TYR A 4 -7.56 -9.74 3.83
CA TYR A 4 -6.27 -9.21 3.42
C TYR A 4 -5.86 -7.99 4.23
N SER A 5 -4.56 -7.93 4.53
CA SER A 5 -3.86 -6.71 4.92
C SER A 5 -3.07 -6.21 3.72
N HIS A 6 -2.98 -4.90 3.54
CA HIS A 6 -2.52 -4.30 2.30
C HIS A 6 -1.34 -3.39 2.59
N ILE A 7 -0.24 -3.54 1.86
CA ILE A 7 0.71 -2.45 1.61
C ILE A 7 0.35 -1.89 0.25
N GLN A 8 -0.06 -0.62 0.18
CA GLN A 8 -0.62 -0.05 -1.04
C GLN A 8 -0.18 1.39 -1.27
N THR A 9 -0.08 1.75 -2.54
CA THR A 9 0.18 3.12 -3.00
C THR A 9 -0.48 3.36 -4.34
N TYR A 10 -0.56 4.62 -4.75
CA TYR A 10 -1.38 5.05 -5.87
C TYR A 10 -0.56 5.94 -6.79
N LEU A 11 -0.57 5.60 -8.08
CA LEU A 11 0.24 6.24 -9.10
C LEU A 11 -0.67 6.89 -10.14
N LYS A 12 -0.41 8.15 -10.49
CA LYS A 12 -1.13 8.81 -11.59
C LYS A 12 -0.89 8.08 -12.89
N CYS A 13 -1.96 7.70 -13.57
CA CYS A 13 -1.89 6.75 -14.66
C CYS A 13 -2.70 7.18 -15.87
N ASN A 14 -2.12 7.02 -17.05
CA ASN A 14 -2.80 7.19 -18.32
C ASN A 14 -2.23 6.21 -19.35
N ARG A 15 -2.84 6.17 -20.53
CA ARG A 15 -2.45 5.26 -21.61
C ARG A 15 -0.97 5.35 -22.02
N HIS A 16 -0.32 6.50 -21.83
CA HIS A 16 1.07 6.72 -22.25
C HIS A 16 2.08 6.19 -21.23
N ASN A 17 1.81 6.33 -19.93
CA ASN A 17 2.74 5.91 -18.87
C ASN A 17 2.41 4.53 -18.28
N PHE A 18 1.24 3.96 -18.60
CA PHE A 18 0.76 2.71 -18.01
C PHE A 18 1.79 1.56 -18.04
N LYS A 19 2.37 1.28 -19.21
CA LYS A 19 3.34 0.19 -19.36
C LYS A 19 4.62 0.43 -18.57
N GLU A 20 5.03 1.69 -18.44
CA GLU A 20 6.20 2.06 -17.65
C GLU A 20 5.95 1.80 -16.16
N LEU A 21 4.79 2.19 -15.65
CA LEU A 21 4.40 1.98 -14.26
C LEU A 21 4.30 0.48 -13.91
N ILE A 22 3.69 -0.33 -14.78
CA ILE A 22 3.63 -1.79 -14.59
C ILE A 22 5.04 -2.40 -14.54
N ASN A 23 5.93 -2.00 -15.47
CA ASN A 23 7.31 -2.49 -15.48
C ASN A 23 8.10 -2.00 -14.25
N HIS A 24 7.84 -0.80 -13.76
CA HIS A 24 8.45 -0.28 -12.54
C HIS A 24 7.99 -1.10 -11.33
N PHE A 25 6.68 -1.33 -11.20
CA PHE A 25 6.13 -2.19 -10.15
C PHE A 25 6.74 -3.59 -10.18
N ALA A 26 6.87 -4.21 -11.36
CA ALA A 26 7.52 -5.51 -11.51
C ALA A 26 8.97 -5.54 -10.99
N LYS A 27 9.74 -4.45 -11.21
CA LYS A 27 11.10 -4.30 -10.66
C LYS A 27 11.09 -4.15 -9.15
N VAL A 28 10.14 -3.42 -8.58
CA VAL A 28 9.98 -3.29 -7.12
C VAL A 28 9.70 -4.65 -6.50
N LEU A 29 8.76 -5.43 -7.07
CA LEU A 29 8.48 -6.81 -6.65
C LEU A 29 9.72 -7.69 -6.69
N SER A 30 10.47 -7.65 -7.81
CA SER A 30 11.73 -8.39 -7.94
C SER A 30 12.76 -8.01 -6.87
N SER A 31 12.85 -6.72 -6.51
CA SER A 31 13.74 -6.26 -5.44
C SER A 31 13.33 -6.71 -4.04
N LEU A 32 12.07 -7.11 -3.87
CA LEU A 32 11.52 -7.73 -2.67
C LEU A 32 11.54 -9.26 -2.73
N TYR A 33 12.20 -9.84 -3.74
CA TYR A 33 12.22 -11.29 -4.00
C TYR A 33 10.84 -11.90 -4.26
N LEU A 34 9.89 -11.10 -4.73
CA LEU A 34 8.55 -11.55 -5.13
C LEU A 34 8.50 -11.80 -6.63
N ASP A 35 7.81 -12.87 -7.03
CA ASP A 35 7.54 -13.18 -8.41
C ASP A 35 6.71 -12.06 -9.07
N SER A 36 7.25 -11.50 -10.15
CA SER A 36 6.67 -10.40 -10.90
C SER A 36 6.22 -10.80 -12.31
N ARG A 37 6.24 -12.09 -12.67
CA ARG A 37 5.97 -12.58 -14.04
C ARG A 37 4.60 -12.18 -14.59
N TYR A 38 3.65 -11.87 -13.72
CA TYR A 38 2.30 -11.43 -14.06
C TYR A 38 2.24 -9.96 -14.53
N PHE A 39 3.23 -9.14 -14.17
CA PHE A 39 3.26 -7.70 -14.45
C PHE A 39 4.24 -7.44 -15.59
N THR A 40 3.72 -7.54 -16.82
CA THR A 40 4.53 -7.42 -18.04
C THR A 40 4.08 -6.24 -18.90
N SER A 41 4.94 -5.83 -19.83
CA SER A 41 4.60 -4.81 -20.85
C SER A 41 3.48 -5.21 -21.81
N GLU A 42 3.05 -6.47 -21.77
CA GLU A 42 1.95 -6.99 -22.59
C GLU A 42 0.57 -6.71 -21.96
N LEU A 43 0.52 -6.35 -20.66
CA LEU A 43 -0.71 -5.86 -20.06
C LEU A 43 -1.20 -4.63 -20.83
N LYS A 44 -2.49 -4.64 -21.16
CA LYS A 44 -3.13 -3.60 -21.94
C LYS A 44 -3.94 -2.67 -21.05
N TRP A 45 -3.99 -1.41 -21.45
CA TRP A 45 -4.94 -0.45 -20.91
C TRP A 45 -6.34 -0.81 -21.41
N GLU A 46 -7.15 -1.45 -20.56
CA GLU A 46 -8.52 -1.87 -20.88
C GLU A 46 -9.46 -1.49 -19.72
N VAL A 47 -10.25 -0.45 -19.94
CA VAL A 47 -11.28 -0.01 -19.00
C VAL A 47 -12.53 -0.87 -19.23
N SER A 48 -13.02 -1.50 -18.18
CA SER A 48 -14.24 -2.31 -18.20
C SER A 48 -15.49 -1.42 -18.18
N ASP A 49 -16.64 -1.99 -18.53
CA ASP A 49 -17.91 -1.25 -18.62
C ASP A 49 -18.35 -0.58 -17.29
N ASN A 50 -17.82 -1.05 -16.16
CA ASN A 50 -18.07 -0.47 -14.85
C ASN A 50 -17.05 0.64 -14.47
N GLY A 51 -16.24 1.09 -15.43
CA GLY A 51 -15.24 2.14 -15.25
C GLY A 51 -13.93 1.69 -14.62
N PHE A 52 -13.86 0.48 -14.06
CA PHE A 52 -12.63 -0.03 -13.48
C PHE A 52 -11.70 -0.57 -14.57
N MET A 53 -10.39 -0.38 -14.38
CA MET A 53 -9.39 -1.06 -15.19
C MET A 53 -8.88 -2.26 -14.38
N TYR A 54 -9.57 -3.40 -14.53
CA TYR A 54 -9.16 -4.65 -13.88
C TYR A 54 -7.90 -5.19 -14.55
N LEU A 55 -6.76 -4.83 -13.96
CA LEU A 55 -5.46 -5.35 -14.35
C LEU A 55 -5.18 -6.56 -13.48
N GLY A 56 -6.07 -7.54 -13.60
CA GLY A 56 -5.87 -8.85 -13.06
C GLY A 56 -4.66 -9.45 -13.77
N GLY A 57 -3.48 -9.26 -13.18
CA GLY A 57 -2.30 -10.04 -13.57
C GLY A 57 -2.55 -11.55 -13.41
N GLY A 58 -3.67 -11.99 -12.84
CA GLY A 58 -3.88 -13.39 -12.47
C GLY A 58 -2.86 -13.84 -11.43
N ALA A 59 -2.19 -12.89 -10.77
CA ALA A 59 -1.20 -13.18 -9.76
C ALA A 59 -1.88 -13.95 -8.63
N GLU A 60 -1.41 -15.18 -8.41
CA GLU A 60 -1.79 -15.99 -7.28
C GLU A 60 -0.99 -15.56 -6.06
N SER A 61 -1.50 -15.89 -4.86
CA SER A 61 -0.69 -15.77 -3.66
C SER A 61 0.55 -16.67 -3.81
N GLN A 62 1.72 -16.11 -3.50
CA GLN A 62 2.98 -16.83 -3.45
C GLN A 62 3.44 -16.99 -2.01
N ILE A 63 4.04 -18.14 -1.71
CA ILE A 63 4.66 -18.40 -0.41
C ILE A 63 6.00 -17.66 -0.35
N PHE A 64 6.15 -16.81 0.65
CA PHE A 64 7.37 -16.09 0.98
C PHE A 64 7.88 -16.57 2.34
N VAL A 65 9.16 -16.95 2.42
CA VAL A 65 9.77 -17.43 3.66
C VAL A 65 10.60 -16.33 4.30
N HIS A 66 10.29 -15.97 5.54
CA HIS A 66 11.03 -14.99 6.35
C HIS A 66 11.34 -15.55 7.73
N ASN A 67 12.62 -15.70 8.08
CA ASN A 67 13.05 -16.21 9.39
C ASN A 67 12.34 -17.51 9.80
N ASP A 68 12.26 -18.48 8.89
CA ASP A 68 11.56 -19.77 9.05
C ASP A 68 10.02 -19.71 9.15
N PHE A 69 9.42 -18.53 8.96
CA PHE A 69 7.97 -18.36 8.84
C PHE A 69 7.54 -18.24 7.38
N GLU A 70 6.43 -18.88 7.03
CA GLU A 70 5.80 -18.78 5.72
C GLU A 70 4.70 -17.71 5.74
N LEU A 71 4.62 -16.94 4.65
CA LEU A 71 3.63 -15.90 4.42
C LEU A 71 3.09 -16.00 3.00
N HIS A 72 1.79 -15.83 2.85
CA HIS A 72 1.13 -15.70 1.57
C HIS A 72 1.05 -14.22 1.20
N ILE A 73 1.81 -13.86 0.16
CA ILE A 73 1.84 -12.51 -0.38
C ILE A 73 1.29 -12.55 -1.80
N ARG A 74 0.35 -11.68 -2.12
CA ARG A 74 -0.21 -11.54 -3.47
C ARG A 74 -0.01 -10.12 -3.97
N PRO A 75 0.86 -9.91 -4.96
CA PRO A 75 0.92 -8.62 -5.64
C PRO A 75 -0.39 -8.34 -6.38
N TYR A 76 -0.85 -7.10 -6.34
CA TYR A 76 -2.11 -6.69 -6.94
C TYR A 76 -1.99 -5.31 -7.59
N VAL A 77 -2.78 -5.12 -8.65
CA VAL A 77 -2.85 -3.86 -9.40
C VAL A 77 -4.30 -3.62 -9.80
N MET A 78 -4.79 -2.40 -9.58
CA MET A 78 -6.12 -1.98 -10.01
C MET A 78 -6.07 -0.56 -10.55
N GLY A 79 -6.69 -0.32 -11.70
CA GLY A 79 -6.86 1.04 -12.19
C GLY A 79 -8.18 1.65 -11.78
N LEU A 80 -8.10 2.85 -11.26
CA LEU A 80 -9.19 3.68 -10.78
C LEU A 80 -9.38 4.83 -11.76
N THR A 81 -10.61 5.05 -12.23
CA THR A 81 -10.89 6.08 -13.25
C THR A 81 -11.91 7.09 -12.73
N PRO A 82 -12.01 8.27 -13.37
CA PRO A 82 -13.07 9.24 -13.09
C PRO A 82 -14.50 8.71 -13.25
N GLU A 83 -14.68 7.58 -13.96
CA GLU A 83 -16.00 6.93 -14.09
C GLU A 83 -16.42 6.21 -12.79
N VAL A 84 -15.43 5.77 -12.00
CA VAL A 84 -15.62 5.11 -10.70
C VAL A 84 -15.66 6.14 -9.57
N ILE A 85 -14.68 7.04 -9.54
CA ILE A 85 -14.53 8.07 -8.50
C ILE A 85 -14.57 9.42 -9.20
N LYS A 86 -15.70 10.13 -9.09
CA LYS A 86 -16.01 11.31 -9.91
C LYS A 86 -15.14 12.52 -9.61
N GLU A 87 -14.54 12.53 -8.43
CA GLU A 87 -13.64 13.56 -7.92
C GLU A 87 -12.26 13.49 -8.58
N LEU A 88 -11.93 12.39 -9.25
CA LEU A 88 -10.65 12.24 -9.93
C LEU A 88 -10.59 13.09 -11.21
N GLU A 89 -9.54 13.89 -11.32
CA GLU A 89 -9.20 14.62 -12.55
C GLU A 89 -8.54 13.73 -13.61
N GLU A 90 -7.90 12.65 -13.17
CA GLU A 90 -7.17 11.69 -14.00
C GLU A 90 -7.29 10.27 -13.43
N SER A 91 -6.96 9.25 -14.24
CA SER A 91 -6.94 7.88 -13.75
C SER A 91 -5.73 7.64 -12.83
N TRP A 92 -5.90 6.71 -11.90
CA TRP A 92 -4.86 6.26 -10.99
C TRP A 92 -4.68 4.75 -11.10
N LEU A 93 -3.52 4.29 -10.68
CA LEU A 93 -3.15 2.89 -10.59
C LEU A 93 -2.81 2.60 -9.13
N GLU A 94 -3.65 1.82 -8.47
CA GLU A 94 -3.28 1.16 -7.23
C GLU A 94 -2.26 0.07 -7.56
N VAL A 95 -1.16 0.06 -6.81
CA VAL A 95 -0.23 -1.07 -6.77
C VAL A 95 -0.06 -1.50 -5.31
N SER A 96 -0.25 -2.79 -5.05
CA SER A 96 -0.32 -3.30 -3.68
C SER A 96 0.27 -4.69 -3.49
N LEU A 97 0.62 -4.98 -2.23
CA LEU A 97 0.92 -6.31 -1.71
C LEU A 97 -0.18 -6.69 -0.74
N LEU A 98 -0.87 -7.79 -1.02
CA LEU A 98 -1.90 -8.35 -0.17
C LEU A 98 -1.33 -9.50 0.65
N PHE A 99 -1.46 -9.43 1.96
CA PHE A 99 -1.03 -10.43 2.93
C PHE A 99 -2.25 -11.12 3.51
N TRP A 100 -2.22 -12.43 3.75
CA TRP A 100 -3.26 -13.05 4.56
C TRP A 100 -3.20 -12.51 5.99
N THR A 101 -4.26 -11.83 6.41
CA THR A 101 -4.31 -11.12 7.69
C THR A 101 -4.03 -12.06 8.87
N GLU A 102 -4.61 -13.27 8.86
CA GLU A 102 -4.43 -14.28 9.92
C GLU A 102 -2.98 -14.74 10.12
N GLU A 103 -2.13 -14.60 9.10
CA GLU A 103 -0.74 -14.99 9.17
C GLU A 103 0.11 -13.94 9.87
N ILE A 104 -0.23 -12.65 9.73
CA ILE A 104 0.54 -11.55 10.28
C ILE A 104 -0.03 -10.96 11.57
N GLU A 105 -1.31 -11.19 11.86
CA GLU A 105 -1.98 -10.66 13.07
C GLU A 105 -1.91 -11.62 14.26
N LEU A 106 -1.60 -11.04 15.41
CA LEU A 106 -1.65 -11.66 16.73
C LEU A 106 -3.05 -11.56 17.36
N ASP A 107 -3.75 -10.43 17.18
CA ASP A 107 -5.08 -10.18 17.75
C ASP A 107 -6.00 -9.46 16.76
N TRP A 108 -6.98 -10.21 16.25
CA TRP A 108 -7.99 -9.74 15.30
C TRP A 108 -8.85 -8.57 15.80
N LYS A 109 -8.99 -8.38 17.12
CA LYS A 109 -9.80 -7.27 17.66
C LYS A 109 -9.09 -5.93 17.56
N THR A 110 -7.77 -5.95 17.69
CA THR A 110 -6.93 -4.76 17.75
C THR A 110 -6.11 -4.54 16.48
N GLY A 111 -6.04 -5.57 15.62
CA GLY A 111 -5.15 -5.64 14.46
C GLY A 111 -3.69 -5.78 14.86
N GLN A 112 -3.38 -6.14 16.11
CA GLN A 112 -1.99 -6.19 16.60
C GLN A 112 -1.17 -7.16 15.75
N LEU A 113 -0.01 -6.71 15.26
CA LEU A 113 0.89 -7.53 14.45
C LEU A 113 1.73 -8.48 15.32
N LYS A 114 2.02 -9.67 14.81
CA LYS A 114 3.03 -10.58 15.35
C LYS A 114 4.42 -9.96 15.20
N ASP A 115 5.26 -10.08 16.23
CA ASP A 115 6.55 -9.38 16.29
C ASP A 115 7.51 -9.83 15.17
N GLU A 116 7.46 -11.11 14.79
CA GLU A 116 8.29 -11.69 13.73
C GLU A 116 8.10 -11.05 12.35
N PHE A 117 6.97 -10.38 12.09
CA PHE A 117 6.66 -9.78 10.79
C PHE A 117 6.76 -8.26 10.74
N LYS A 118 6.83 -7.57 11.90
CA LYS A 118 6.86 -6.10 11.96
C LYS A 118 8.01 -5.51 11.14
N THR A 119 9.23 -6.02 11.31
CA THR A 119 10.41 -5.53 10.57
C THR A 119 10.27 -5.80 9.07
N LEU A 120 9.75 -6.96 8.67
CA LEU A 120 9.52 -7.29 7.26
C LEU A 120 8.51 -6.33 6.62
N LEU A 121 7.34 -6.16 7.25
CA LEU A 121 6.28 -5.28 6.75
C LEU A 121 6.81 -3.85 6.62
N TRP A 122 7.49 -3.33 7.65
CA TRP A 122 8.06 -1.99 7.60
C TRP A 122 9.12 -1.83 6.49
N ALA A 123 9.96 -2.84 6.28
CA ALA A 123 10.94 -2.84 5.18
C ALA A 123 10.26 -2.80 3.80
N MET A 124 9.16 -3.53 3.63
CA MET A 124 8.36 -3.50 2.39
C MET A 124 7.68 -2.15 2.17
N LEU A 125 7.07 -1.55 3.21
CA LEU A 125 6.56 -0.17 3.14
C LEU A 125 7.66 0.80 2.72
N THR A 126 8.82 0.69 3.36
CA THR A 126 9.98 1.56 3.09
C THR A 126 10.39 1.43 1.63
N ARG A 127 10.51 0.21 1.12
CA ARG A 127 10.87 -0.04 -0.28
C ARG A 127 9.86 0.57 -1.27
N PHE A 128 8.57 0.39 -1.02
CA PHE A 128 7.52 1.04 -1.81
C PHE A 128 7.67 2.56 -1.75
N SER A 129 7.90 3.10 -0.56
CA SER A 129 7.98 4.55 -0.38
C SER A 129 9.19 5.14 -1.08
N GLU A 130 10.30 4.41 -1.24
CA GLU A 130 11.49 4.88 -1.97
C GLU A 130 11.23 5.03 -3.47
N GLU A 131 10.42 4.14 -4.02
CA GLU A 131 10.18 3.99 -5.46
C GLU A 131 8.95 4.79 -5.92
N PHE A 132 7.94 4.94 -5.06
CA PHE A 132 6.67 5.58 -5.38
C PHE A 132 6.44 6.80 -4.49
N LYS A 133 6.24 7.95 -5.12
CA LYS A 133 6.21 9.25 -4.44
C LYS A 133 4.97 10.07 -4.77
N GLU A 134 4.07 9.65 -5.66
CA GLU A 134 2.89 10.43 -6.00
C GLU A 134 1.93 10.58 -4.80
N SER A 135 1.66 9.49 -4.09
CA SER A 135 0.84 9.42 -2.87
C SER A 135 1.67 8.99 -1.65
N GLY A 136 1.01 8.80 -0.51
CA GLY A 136 1.57 7.99 0.58
C GLY A 136 1.65 6.51 0.21
N VAL A 137 2.45 5.76 0.98
CA VAL A 137 2.39 4.30 1.03
C VAL A 137 1.71 3.93 2.34
N TYR A 138 0.62 3.18 2.27
CA TYR A 138 -0.25 2.89 3.40
C TYR A 138 -0.25 1.40 3.70
N PHE A 139 -0.24 1.06 4.99
CA PHE A 139 -0.59 -0.25 5.51
C PHE A 139 -2.00 -0.21 6.08
N THR A 140 -2.89 -1.02 5.55
CA THR A 140 -4.32 -1.06 5.93
C THR A 140 -4.81 -2.50 6.03
N ASN A 141 -6.02 -2.68 6.53
CA ASN A 141 -6.77 -3.94 6.46
C ASN A 141 -7.86 -3.87 5.37
N GLU A 142 -8.58 -4.97 5.17
CA GLU A 142 -9.68 -5.10 4.18
C GLU A 142 -10.84 -4.11 4.39
N VAL A 143 -11.01 -3.56 5.60
CA VAL A 143 -12.09 -2.59 5.88
C VAL A 143 -11.69 -1.16 5.49
N THR A 144 -10.38 -0.90 5.47
CA THR A 144 -9.81 0.46 5.37
C THR A 144 -8.96 0.65 4.11
N ASP A 145 -8.94 -0.34 3.21
CA ASP A 145 -8.22 -0.23 1.95
C ASP A 145 -8.82 0.87 1.06
N GLY A 146 -7.99 1.52 0.24
CA GLY A 146 -8.40 2.70 -0.54
C GLY A 146 -8.62 3.98 0.27
N THR A 147 -9.15 3.87 1.49
CA THR A 147 -9.76 4.97 2.25
C THR A 147 -8.82 6.16 2.47
N PRO A 148 -7.55 5.99 2.92
CA PRO A 148 -6.64 7.12 3.08
C PRO A 148 -6.30 7.86 1.77
N TRP A 149 -6.22 7.14 0.66
CA TRP A 149 -5.90 7.74 -0.64
C TRP A 149 -7.13 8.41 -1.24
N GLU A 150 -8.32 7.81 -1.12
CA GLU A 150 -9.57 8.45 -1.53
C GLU A 150 -9.76 9.77 -0.77
N ALA A 151 -9.49 9.77 0.54
CA ALA A 151 -9.54 10.97 1.36
C ALA A 151 -8.55 12.05 0.90
N LEU A 152 -7.35 11.63 0.48
CA LEU A 152 -6.32 12.51 -0.07
C LEU A 152 -6.79 13.19 -1.36
N VAL A 153 -7.34 12.45 -2.32
CA VAL A 153 -7.76 12.99 -3.63
C VAL A 153 -9.09 13.75 -3.57
N CYS A 154 -9.98 13.38 -2.65
CA CYS A 154 -11.27 14.04 -2.41
C CYS A 154 -11.18 15.19 -1.40
N TYR A 155 -9.99 15.46 -0.84
CA TYR A 155 -9.75 16.49 0.18
C TYR A 155 -10.62 16.34 1.44
N THR A 156 -10.93 15.11 1.85
CA THR A 156 -11.65 14.83 3.09
C THR A 156 -10.66 14.55 4.23
N LYS A 157 -10.82 15.25 5.36
CA LYS A 157 -9.88 15.13 6.50
C LYS A 157 -10.17 13.95 7.41
N GLU A 158 -11.43 13.53 7.49
CA GLU A 158 -11.91 12.51 8.44
C GLU A 158 -11.21 11.17 8.21
N ASP A 159 -11.06 10.79 6.94
CA ASP A 159 -10.57 9.47 6.54
C ASP A 159 -9.07 9.43 6.20
N LEU A 160 -8.40 10.58 6.27
CA LEU A 160 -6.99 10.71 5.91
C LEU A 160 -6.07 9.84 6.79
N TRP A 161 -6.48 9.59 8.04
CA TRP A 161 -5.73 8.80 9.05
C TRP A 161 -6.23 7.35 9.19
N THR A 162 -7.06 6.88 8.26
CA THR A 162 -7.69 5.55 8.29
C THR A 162 -6.73 4.47 7.78
N PHE A 163 -5.57 4.34 8.42
CA PHE A 163 -4.55 3.34 8.15
C PHE A 163 -3.87 2.87 9.44
N ASP A 164 -3.10 1.79 9.37
CA ASP A 164 -2.37 1.23 10.50
C ASP A 164 -0.88 1.57 10.48
N ALA A 165 -0.33 1.85 9.30
CA ALA A 165 0.94 2.55 9.14
C ALA A 165 0.96 3.32 7.83
N ALA A 166 1.81 4.33 7.74
CA ALA A 166 2.05 5.02 6.48
C ALA A 166 3.45 5.64 6.42
N ILE A 167 3.97 5.75 5.19
CA ILE A 167 5.10 6.61 4.86
C ILE A 167 4.60 7.67 3.89
N ILE A 168 4.52 8.90 4.38
CA ILE A 168 3.97 10.05 3.65
C ILE A 168 5.12 10.89 3.08
N PRO A 169 5.13 11.18 1.76
CA PRO A 169 6.14 12.02 1.14
C PRO A 169 5.99 13.50 1.56
N ASP A 170 7.09 14.25 1.44
CA ASP A 170 7.20 15.63 1.94
C ASP A 170 6.13 16.59 1.41
N HIS A 171 5.80 16.53 0.11
CA HIS A 171 4.80 17.39 -0.51
C HIS A 171 3.37 17.16 -0.01
N LEU A 172 3.12 16.06 0.71
CA LEU A 172 1.80 15.77 1.30
C LEU A 172 1.73 16.05 2.80
N ILE A 173 2.85 16.28 3.49
CA ILE A 173 2.87 16.35 4.96
C ILE A 173 1.92 17.44 5.49
N ASP A 174 1.79 18.56 4.79
CA ASP A 174 0.92 19.66 5.21
C ASP A 174 -0.58 19.30 5.22
N MET A 175 -0.98 18.22 4.53
CA MET A 175 -2.34 17.68 4.64
C MET A 175 -2.55 16.89 5.93
N TYR A 176 -1.48 16.33 6.49
CA TYR A 176 -1.47 15.50 7.69
C TYR A 176 -1.11 16.31 8.95
N ASN A 177 -1.77 17.46 9.13
CA ASN A 177 -1.66 18.23 10.37
C ASN A 177 -2.52 17.62 11.48
N ASP A 178 -2.10 17.82 12.73
CA ASP A 178 -2.85 17.43 13.93
C ASP A 178 -3.21 15.94 13.98
N GLY A 179 -2.20 15.09 13.77
CA GLY A 179 -2.40 13.64 13.76
C GLY A 179 -2.96 13.08 15.07
N PRO A 180 -3.75 11.99 15.01
CA PRO A 180 -4.40 11.41 16.19
C PRO A 180 -3.41 10.94 17.27
N GLU A 181 -3.80 11.03 18.54
CA GLU A 181 -2.94 10.64 19.67
C GLU A 181 -2.59 9.15 19.66
N GLU A 182 -3.40 8.31 19.04
CA GLU A 182 -3.17 6.88 18.87
C GLU A 182 -2.09 6.54 17.84
N MET A 183 -1.50 7.53 17.18
CA MET A 183 -0.41 7.34 16.21
C MET A 183 0.96 7.59 16.85
N PHE A 184 1.91 6.72 16.57
CA PHE A 184 3.31 7.10 16.56
C PHE A 184 3.57 7.91 15.29
N MET A 185 4.29 9.03 15.43
CA MET A 185 4.65 9.89 14.30
C MET A 185 6.11 10.30 14.40
N HIS A 186 6.81 10.31 13.27
CA HIS A 186 8.16 10.83 13.14
C HIS A 186 8.35 11.53 11.80
N LYS A 187 8.70 12.81 11.82
CA LYS A 187 8.98 13.59 10.60
C LYS A 187 10.48 13.73 10.42
N ASN A 188 10.98 13.35 9.25
CA ASN A 188 12.33 13.67 8.79
C ASN A 188 12.26 14.70 7.63
N LYS A 189 13.39 15.01 6.99
CA LYS A 189 13.44 16.03 5.92
C LYS A 189 12.68 15.65 4.64
N ARG A 190 12.38 14.38 4.42
CA ARG A 190 11.87 13.84 3.15
C ARG A 190 10.52 13.14 3.30
N THR A 191 10.22 12.63 4.48
CA THR A 191 9.00 11.86 4.74
C THR A 191 8.51 12.05 6.16
N MET A 192 7.22 11.75 6.36
CA MET A 192 6.64 11.50 7.67
C MET A 192 6.33 10.00 7.79
N LEU A 193 6.80 9.40 8.88
CA LEU A 193 6.58 8.01 9.24
C LEU A 193 5.46 7.97 10.28
N VAL A 194 4.47 7.11 10.06
CA VAL A 194 3.30 6.99 10.93
C VAL A 194 3.00 5.51 11.18
N ALA A 195 2.64 5.16 12.42
CA ALA A 195 2.23 3.81 12.80
C ALA A 195 1.22 3.86 13.95
N ARG A 196 0.13 3.11 13.86
CA ARG A 196 -0.91 3.03 14.90
C ARG A 196 -0.38 2.28 16.11
N LYS A 197 -0.50 2.88 17.30
CA LYS A 197 0.04 2.35 18.55
C LYS A 197 -0.54 0.99 18.93
N SER A 198 -1.84 0.78 18.74
CA SER A 198 -2.49 -0.50 19.06
C SER A 198 -2.03 -1.65 18.16
N VAL A 199 -1.69 -1.35 16.90
CA VAL A 199 -1.29 -2.35 15.90
C VAL A 199 0.19 -2.70 16.01
N TRP A 200 1.05 -1.67 16.11
CA TRP A 200 2.49 -1.85 16.10
C TRP A 200 3.11 -2.03 17.50
N CYS A 201 2.45 -1.53 18.55
CA CYS A 201 2.89 -1.49 19.95
C CYS A 201 4.18 -0.68 20.23
N GLU A 202 5.08 -0.57 19.24
CA GLU A 202 6.31 0.20 19.28
C GLU A 202 6.55 0.93 17.94
N LYS A 203 7.59 1.76 17.88
CA LYS A 203 7.93 2.54 16.69
C LYS A 203 8.71 1.65 15.69
N PRO A 204 8.15 1.34 14.51
CA PRO A 204 8.76 0.35 13.61
C PRO A 204 10.05 0.81 12.92
N TRP A 205 10.32 2.10 12.91
CA TRP A 205 11.53 2.68 12.32
C TRP A 205 12.73 2.73 13.28
N LEU A 206 12.60 2.22 14.52
CA LEU A 206 13.72 2.16 15.47
C LEU A 206 14.49 0.83 15.44
N SER A 207 13.96 -0.19 14.76
CA SER A 207 14.53 -1.54 14.75
C SER A 207 15.74 -1.71 13.80
N ASN A 208 16.21 -0.60 13.19
CA ASN A 208 17.30 -0.59 12.20
C ASN A 208 18.60 0.08 12.71
N ASP A 209 18.74 0.32 14.02
CA ASP A 209 20.00 0.79 14.65
C ASP A 209 20.78 -0.35 15.32
#